data_AF-A0A9D7KC37-F1
#
_entry.id   AF-A0A9D7KC37-F1
#
_cell.length_a   1.000
_cell.length_b   1.000
_cell.length_c   1.000
_cell.angle_alpha   90.00
_cell.angle_beta   90.00
_cell.angle_gamma   90.00
#
_symmetry.space_group_name_H-M   'P 1'
#
loop_
_entity.id
_entity.type
_entity.pdbx_description
1 polymer ?
#
loop_
_entity_poly.entity_id
_entity_poly.type
_entity_poly.pdbx_seq_one_letter_code
_entity_poly.pdbx_strand_id
1 'polypeptide(L)'
;MQKFKRKSLYLALVAAVSSVGIANTASAAVHVNSNGLGEVLIYPYYTTRAGTDTYLSVVNTTNSSKAVKVRFTEGKNSREVLDFNLYLSPNDMWTAAVVNTATGAKMITADKSCTAPAIPANGKDFVNFAYSGTALEGIQQSGGDGETQSLDRTREGYFEIIEMGTITNTAINAAITHVSGVPANCSVVQAANMDMGPASALIVGGQSARANPSTGGLAGTASLIGVAAGTDFGYDPVALDAFAPSNVQNIWNPPGSIFPDLTFADLTSIIFNGGGTVTSTWLSGDSTVSALLMHNNIINEFVLDNATLSGTDWVVTMPTKRYNVPVHNTALSTDATQLFSPFTHKFWLNGACEPVGLSYWNREEGNVAIVDFSPPAPGGGTSLCWETTVVTFNNSHLLGSANEVNVPVNFENGWLRMAFNATGITAVNGQVDGDGVKHLTTTADQSLTSVDGDTYIGLPTVGFMLQDFINQNAAPGVLATYGGNFNHKYTVSTFNNL
;
A
#
# COMPACT_ATOMS: atom_id res chain seq x y z
N MET A 1 12.51 29.49 -27.72
CA MET A 1 11.79 28.20 -27.61
C MET A 1 12.16 27.54 -26.30
N GLN A 2 11.32 27.66 -25.28
CA GLN A 2 11.53 26.99 -24.00
C GLN A 2 11.30 25.49 -24.21
N LYS A 3 12.31 24.68 -23.88
CA LYS A 3 12.19 23.21 -23.85
C LYS A 3 11.22 22.84 -22.72
N PHE A 4 9.97 22.58 -23.07
CA PHE A 4 9.02 21.97 -22.13
C PHE A 4 9.61 20.62 -21.68
N LYS A 5 9.82 20.49 -20.37
CA LYS A 5 10.25 19.23 -19.74
C LYS A 5 9.16 18.19 -20.00
N ARG A 6 9.54 16.99 -20.46
CA ARG A 6 8.64 15.84 -20.76
C ARG A 6 7.59 15.55 -19.66
N LYS A 7 7.83 15.97 -18.41
CA LYS A 7 6.90 15.84 -17.28
C LYS A 7 5.58 16.63 -17.43
N SER A 8 5.57 17.80 -18.08
CA SER A 8 4.32 18.57 -18.28
C SER A 8 3.45 18.04 -19.43
N LEU A 9 3.96 17.16 -20.29
CA LEU A 9 3.13 16.55 -21.33
C LEU A 9 2.13 15.54 -20.76
N TYR A 10 2.42 14.89 -19.64
CA TYR A 10 1.53 13.88 -19.04
C TYR A 10 0.25 14.51 -18.46
N LEU A 11 0.37 15.64 -17.75
CA LEU A 11 -0.80 16.40 -17.26
C LEU A 11 -1.61 17.03 -18.40
N ALA A 12 -0.94 17.51 -19.46
CA ALA A 12 -1.63 18.03 -20.64
C ALA A 12 -2.34 16.92 -21.44
N LEU A 13 -1.86 15.67 -21.41
CA LEU A 13 -2.54 14.55 -22.06
C LEU A 13 -3.79 14.16 -21.27
N VAL A 14 -3.71 14.05 -19.93
CA VAL A 14 -4.89 13.80 -19.06
C VAL A 14 -5.94 14.91 -19.21
N ALA A 15 -5.52 16.16 -19.40
CA ALA A 15 -6.41 17.28 -19.71
C ALA A 15 -6.86 17.36 -21.19
N ALA A 16 -6.17 16.70 -22.13
CA ALA A 16 -6.50 16.74 -23.55
C ALA A 16 -7.45 15.60 -23.96
N VAL A 17 -7.38 14.42 -23.34
CA VAL A 17 -8.36 13.34 -23.58
C VAL A 17 -9.76 13.75 -23.10
N SER A 18 -9.85 14.74 -22.21
CA SER A 18 -11.10 15.34 -21.70
C SER A 18 -11.63 16.52 -22.53
N SER A 19 -11.00 16.87 -23.66
CA SER A 19 -11.29 18.14 -24.38
C SER A 19 -12.12 18.05 -25.66
N VAL A 20 -12.68 16.89 -26.02
CA VAL A 20 -13.70 16.82 -27.10
C VAL A 20 -15.10 17.04 -26.52
N GLY A 21 -15.35 18.30 -26.17
CA GLY A 21 -16.64 19.01 -26.07
C GLY A 21 -17.86 18.28 -25.51
N ILE A 22 -18.22 18.53 -24.25
CA ILE A 22 -19.24 19.53 -23.82
C ILE A 22 -18.83 19.96 -22.39
N ALA A 23 -18.88 21.26 -22.09
CA ALA A 23 -18.64 21.76 -20.73
C ALA A 23 -19.70 21.21 -19.77
N ASN A 24 -19.32 20.21 -18.97
CA ASN A 24 -19.80 19.88 -17.62
C ASN A 24 -18.94 18.72 -17.06
N THR A 25 -18.27 18.97 -15.92
CA THR A 25 -17.50 18.00 -15.09
C THR A 25 -16.53 17.08 -15.84
N ALA A 26 -15.29 17.53 -16.04
CA ALA A 26 -14.20 16.63 -16.43
C ALA A 26 -13.95 15.64 -15.29
N SER A 27 -14.45 14.41 -15.44
CA SER A 27 -14.03 13.25 -14.66
C SER A 27 -12.55 12.99 -14.95
N ALA A 28 -11.69 13.01 -13.93
CA ALA A 28 -10.37 12.43 -14.05
C ALA A 28 -10.49 10.97 -13.57
N ALA A 29 -10.07 10.03 -14.40
CA ALA A 29 -9.98 8.63 -14.03
C ALA A 29 -8.80 8.42 -13.05
N VAL A 30 -8.89 7.38 -12.20
CA VAL A 30 -7.89 7.11 -11.17
C VAL A 30 -6.53 6.87 -11.82
N HIS A 31 -5.47 7.45 -11.27
CA HIS A 31 -4.12 7.24 -11.75
C HIS A 31 -3.07 7.43 -10.65
N VAL A 32 -1.88 6.87 -10.86
CA VAL A 32 -0.72 7.13 -10.00
C VAL A 32 -0.16 8.52 -10.29
N ASN A 33 -0.14 9.39 -9.28
CA ASN A 33 0.39 10.74 -9.42
C ASN A 33 1.89 10.78 -9.13
N SER A 34 2.66 10.95 -10.20
CA SER A 34 4.13 11.01 -10.15
C SER A 34 4.72 12.22 -9.38
N ASN A 35 3.89 13.19 -8.98
CA ASN A 35 4.32 14.31 -8.14
C ASN A 35 4.12 14.05 -6.63
N GLY A 36 3.58 12.89 -6.26
CA GLY A 36 3.39 12.50 -4.85
C GLY A 36 2.22 13.18 -4.15
N LEU A 37 1.26 13.74 -4.91
CA LEU A 37 0.03 14.31 -4.39
C LEU A 37 -1.16 13.43 -4.77
N GLY A 38 -2.07 13.17 -3.85
CA GLY A 38 -3.24 12.35 -4.15
C GLY A 38 -4.35 12.46 -3.13
N GLU A 39 -5.39 11.68 -3.36
CA GLU A 39 -6.47 11.39 -2.41
C GLU A 39 -6.13 10.15 -1.58
N VAL A 40 -5.34 9.23 -2.13
CA VAL A 40 -4.87 8.02 -1.42
C VAL A 40 -3.35 8.00 -1.41
N LEU A 41 -2.78 7.67 -0.25
CA LEU A 41 -1.36 7.42 -0.06
C LEU A 41 -1.18 5.98 0.44
N ILE A 42 -0.48 5.14 -0.33
CA ILE A 42 -0.15 3.76 0.04
C ILE A 42 1.32 3.72 0.46
N TYR A 43 1.57 3.50 1.76
CA TYR A 43 2.91 3.37 2.30
C TYR A 43 3.27 1.88 2.31
N PRO A 44 4.26 1.46 1.50
CA PRO A 44 4.49 0.05 1.23
C PRO A 44 5.01 -0.75 2.43
N TYR A 45 5.49 -0.10 3.48
CA TYR A 45 6.00 -0.80 4.65
C TYR A 45 5.82 -0.02 5.96
N TYR A 46 5.79 -0.74 7.07
CA TYR A 46 6.26 -0.30 8.38
C TYR A 46 6.88 -1.52 9.07
N THR A 47 7.81 -1.29 9.98
CA THR A 47 8.36 -2.33 10.85
C THR A 47 8.77 -1.78 12.21
N THR A 48 8.69 -2.65 13.23
CA THR A 48 9.28 -2.44 14.55
C THR A 48 10.35 -3.50 14.88
N ARG A 49 10.80 -4.23 13.86
CA ARG A 49 11.76 -5.34 13.99
C ARG A 49 13.20 -4.83 13.92
N ALA A 50 14.14 -5.67 14.33
CA ALA A 50 15.58 -5.36 14.32
C ALA A 50 15.97 -4.05 15.04
N GLY A 51 15.20 -3.62 16.05
CA GLY A 51 15.46 -2.36 16.76
C GLY A 51 15.13 -1.09 15.94
N THR A 52 14.34 -1.25 14.89
CA THR A 52 13.82 -0.16 14.05
C THR A 52 12.49 0.33 14.59
N ASP A 53 12.24 1.63 14.48
CA ASP A 53 10.90 2.21 14.60
C ASP A 53 10.51 2.85 13.26
N THR A 54 9.22 2.88 12.92
CA THR A 54 8.73 3.55 11.71
C THR A 54 8.15 4.90 12.06
N TYR A 55 8.67 5.98 11.50
CA TYR A 55 8.13 7.33 11.62
C TYR A 55 7.37 7.69 10.35
N LEU A 56 6.25 8.39 10.45
CA LEU A 56 5.41 8.71 9.31
C LEU A 56 4.76 10.09 9.42
N SER A 57 4.41 10.65 8.28
CA SER A 57 3.69 11.90 8.18
C SER A 57 2.69 11.92 7.04
N VAL A 58 1.64 12.72 7.20
CA VAL A 58 0.76 13.15 6.11
C VAL A 58 0.58 14.66 6.19
N VAL A 59 0.62 15.31 5.04
CA VAL A 59 0.48 16.76 4.87
C VAL A 59 -0.75 17.03 4.03
N ASN A 60 -1.65 17.86 4.54
CA ASN A 60 -2.68 18.51 3.74
C ASN A 60 -2.06 19.74 3.08
N THR A 61 -1.76 19.68 1.78
CA THR A 61 -1.14 20.81 1.05
C THR A 61 -2.14 21.87 0.59
N THR A 62 -3.41 21.76 0.99
CA THR A 62 -4.50 22.58 0.48
C THR A 62 -5.06 23.54 1.53
N ASN A 63 -5.81 24.53 1.06
CA ASN A 63 -6.53 25.49 1.91
C ASN A 63 -7.89 24.96 2.42
N SER A 64 -8.20 23.68 2.15
CA SER A 64 -9.43 23.03 2.60
C SER A 64 -9.11 22.03 3.69
N SER A 65 -9.91 21.97 4.75
CA SER A 65 -9.78 20.91 5.73
C SER A 65 -10.22 19.56 5.17
N LYS A 66 -9.61 18.49 5.64
CA LYS A 66 -9.81 17.13 5.12
C LYS A 66 -10.21 16.17 6.25
N ALA A 67 -11.22 15.34 5.97
CA ALA A 67 -11.46 14.13 6.74
C ALA A 67 -10.70 12.98 6.06
N VAL A 68 -9.91 12.25 6.84
CA VAL A 68 -8.95 11.27 6.33
C VAL A 68 -9.07 9.98 7.12
N LYS A 69 -9.06 8.84 6.45
CA LYS A 69 -8.95 7.52 7.06
C LYS A 69 -7.49 7.14 7.14
N VAL A 70 -7.02 6.72 8.32
CA VAL A 70 -5.70 6.10 8.49
C VAL A 70 -5.92 4.63 8.85
N ARG A 71 -5.28 3.71 8.11
CA ARG A 71 -5.37 2.27 8.35
C ARG A 71 -3.99 1.62 8.34
N PHE A 72 -3.68 0.85 9.38
CA PHE A 72 -2.54 -0.05 9.44
C PHE A 72 -3.00 -1.50 9.27
N THR A 73 -2.26 -2.26 8.48
CA THR A 73 -2.49 -3.69 8.28
C THR A 73 -1.22 -4.49 8.52
N GLU A 74 -1.35 -5.71 9.02
CA GLU A 74 -0.22 -6.64 9.14
C GLU A 74 0.19 -7.22 7.78
N GLY A 75 1.45 -7.64 7.66
CA GLY A 75 2.05 -8.01 6.38
C GLY A 75 1.69 -9.39 5.82
N LYS A 76 1.06 -10.30 6.57
CA LYS A 76 0.77 -11.65 6.06
C LYS A 76 -0.43 -11.69 5.14
N ASN A 77 -1.61 -11.25 5.62
CA ASN A 77 -2.88 -11.29 4.89
C ASN A 77 -3.65 -9.94 4.97
N SER A 78 -2.91 -8.84 5.09
CA SER A 78 -3.43 -7.47 5.21
C SER A 78 -4.53 -7.28 6.26
N ARG A 79 -4.45 -8.00 7.38
CA ARG A 79 -5.46 -7.89 8.42
C ARG A 79 -5.31 -6.56 9.15
N GLU A 80 -6.41 -5.84 9.33
CA GLU A 80 -6.40 -4.55 10.00
C GLU A 80 -5.96 -4.72 11.46
N VAL A 81 -5.00 -3.90 11.87
CA VAL A 81 -4.46 -3.89 13.24
C VAL A 81 -4.74 -2.58 13.98
N LEU A 82 -5.03 -1.51 13.23
CA LEU A 82 -5.52 -0.23 13.74
C LEU A 82 -6.10 0.61 12.60
N ASP A 83 -7.27 1.22 12.83
CA ASP A 83 -7.79 2.31 12.02
C ASP A 83 -8.34 3.46 12.89
N PHE A 84 -8.41 4.66 12.31
CA PHE A 84 -9.11 5.80 12.88
C PHE A 84 -9.34 6.88 11.81
N ASN A 85 -10.20 7.85 12.15
CA ASN A 85 -10.38 9.03 11.34
C ASN A 85 -9.47 10.16 11.86
N LEU A 86 -8.75 10.79 10.95
CA LEU A 86 -7.90 11.95 11.15
C LEU A 86 -8.55 13.18 10.48
N TYR A 87 -8.54 14.32 11.15
CA TYR A 87 -9.06 15.56 10.63
C TYR A 87 -7.94 16.59 10.53
N LEU A 88 -7.55 16.90 9.30
CA LEU A 88 -6.48 17.85 9.00
C LEU A 88 -7.10 19.21 8.70
N SER A 89 -6.69 20.23 9.44
CA SER A 89 -7.03 21.62 9.12
C SER A 89 -6.30 22.09 7.84
N PRO A 90 -6.56 23.29 7.30
CA PRO A 90 -5.87 23.77 6.11
C PRO A 90 -4.36 23.87 6.36
N ASN A 91 -3.54 23.39 5.41
CA ASN A 91 -2.07 23.40 5.49
C ASN A 91 -1.49 22.65 6.71
N ASP A 92 -2.26 21.70 7.26
CA ASP A 92 -1.90 20.93 8.44
C ASP A 92 -1.02 19.72 8.10
N MET A 93 -0.24 19.28 9.07
CA MET A 93 0.59 18.09 8.99
C MET A 93 0.37 17.26 10.24
N TRP A 94 0.13 15.97 10.05
CA TRP A 94 0.05 15.01 11.14
C TRP A 94 1.24 14.06 11.09
N THR A 95 1.81 13.79 12.26
CA THR A 95 2.97 12.89 12.42
C THR A 95 2.70 11.81 13.45
N ALA A 96 3.30 10.64 13.25
CA ALA A 96 3.24 9.52 14.20
C ALA A 96 4.46 8.62 14.08
N ALA A 97 4.59 7.69 15.02
CA ALA A 97 5.53 6.58 14.93
C ALA A 97 4.86 5.26 15.30
N VAL A 98 5.26 4.18 14.65
CA VAL A 98 4.96 2.81 15.01
C VAL A 98 6.18 2.26 15.74
N VAL A 99 5.97 1.86 17.00
CA VAL A 99 7.04 1.45 17.91
C VAL A 99 6.78 0.07 18.49
N ASN A 100 7.86 -0.60 18.85
CA ASN A 100 7.86 -1.94 19.41
C ASN A 100 7.20 -1.97 20.82
N THR A 101 6.42 -3.03 21.11
CA THR A 101 5.96 -3.38 22.46
C THR A 101 6.41 -4.80 22.86
N ALA A 102 6.19 -5.19 24.12
CA ALA A 102 6.58 -6.52 24.60
C ALA A 102 6.04 -7.68 23.73
N THR A 103 4.85 -7.55 23.15
CA THR A 103 4.18 -8.62 22.39
C THR A 103 3.91 -8.31 20.93
N GLY A 104 3.89 -7.03 20.53
CA GLY A 104 3.56 -6.59 19.17
C GLY A 104 4.03 -5.16 18.91
N ALA A 105 3.22 -4.36 18.24
CA ALA A 105 3.51 -2.95 18.01
C ALA A 105 2.40 -2.02 18.54
N LYS A 106 2.70 -0.73 18.58
CA LYS A 106 1.72 0.32 18.87
C LYS A 106 2.04 1.56 18.05
N MET A 107 1.03 2.38 17.81
CA MET A 107 1.23 3.72 17.27
C MET A 107 1.27 4.74 18.40
N ILE A 108 2.22 5.66 18.33
CA ILE A 108 2.33 6.84 19.19
C ILE A 108 2.31 8.10 18.33
N THR A 109 1.79 9.19 18.89
CA THR A 109 1.84 10.51 18.27
C THR A 109 1.88 11.58 19.36
N ALA A 110 2.67 12.62 19.12
CA ALA A 110 2.63 13.86 19.89
C ALA A 110 1.88 14.98 19.15
N ASP A 111 1.41 14.67 17.94
CA ASP A 111 0.63 15.56 17.12
C ASP A 111 -0.74 15.81 17.75
N LYS A 112 -1.29 16.99 17.51
CA LYS A 112 -2.51 17.47 18.16
C LYS A 112 -3.70 17.54 17.21
N SER A 113 -3.50 17.26 15.93
CA SER A 113 -4.60 17.17 14.95
C SER A 113 -5.69 16.26 15.48
N CYS A 114 -6.95 16.63 15.26
CA CYS A 114 -8.05 15.86 15.85
C CYS A 114 -8.14 14.47 15.23
N THR A 115 -8.15 13.44 16.08
CA THR A 115 -8.50 12.07 15.69
C THR A 115 -9.82 11.64 16.30
N ALA A 116 -10.55 10.77 15.62
CA ALA A 116 -11.72 10.09 16.12
C ALA A 116 -11.51 8.58 15.99
N PRO A 117 -11.51 7.82 17.10
CA PRO A 117 -11.49 8.30 18.49
C PRO A 117 -10.19 9.08 18.83
N ALA A 118 -10.19 9.77 19.97
CA ALA A 118 -8.98 10.40 20.48
C ALA A 118 -7.89 9.34 20.75
N ILE A 119 -6.69 9.54 20.22
CA ILE A 119 -5.55 8.67 20.52
C ILE A 119 -5.10 8.93 21.97
N PRO A 120 -4.91 7.88 22.80
CA PRO A 120 -4.41 8.06 24.16
C PRO A 120 -3.00 8.67 24.18
N ALA A 121 -2.66 9.42 25.24
CA ALA A 121 -1.35 10.07 25.36
C ALA A 121 -0.15 9.11 25.28
N ASN A 122 -0.32 7.87 25.73
CA ASN A 122 0.70 6.82 25.64
C ASN A 122 0.64 6.03 24.33
N GLY A 123 -0.11 6.50 23.33
CA GLY A 123 -0.37 5.80 22.08
C GLY A 123 -1.43 4.71 22.16
N LYS A 124 -1.68 4.06 21.03
CA LYS A 124 -2.68 3.01 20.84
C LYS A 124 -2.00 1.72 20.37
N ASP A 125 -2.18 0.66 21.14
CA ASP A 125 -1.65 -0.66 20.78
C ASP A 125 -2.38 -1.23 19.57
N PHE A 126 -1.63 -1.91 18.71
CA PHE A 126 -2.17 -2.67 17.60
C PHE A 126 -2.86 -3.93 18.14
N VAL A 127 -3.93 -4.34 17.47
CA VAL A 127 -4.77 -5.47 17.90
C VAL A 127 -4.79 -6.57 16.85
N ASN A 128 -5.17 -7.79 17.27
CA ASN A 128 -5.23 -8.97 16.42
C ASN A 128 -6.66 -9.43 16.11
N PHE A 129 -7.68 -8.62 16.38
CA PHE A 129 -9.08 -9.05 16.28
C PHE A 129 -9.47 -9.54 14.88
N ALA A 130 -8.89 -8.94 13.84
CA ALA A 130 -9.13 -9.32 12.45
C ALA A 130 -8.55 -10.70 12.05
N TYR A 131 -7.75 -11.35 12.91
CA TYR A 131 -7.16 -12.67 12.63
C TYR A 131 -7.13 -13.63 13.84
N SER A 132 -7.60 -13.21 15.02
CA SER A 132 -7.72 -14.06 16.22
C SER A 132 -9.04 -14.83 16.28
N GLY A 133 -10.00 -14.52 15.41
CA GLY A 133 -11.31 -15.19 15.39
C GLY A 133 -12.30 -14.74 16.45
N THR A 134 -12.04 -13.61 17.11
CA THR A 134 -13.01 -12.99 18.00
C THR A 134 -14.04 -12.23 17.16
N ALA A 135 -15.29 -12.68 17.14
CA ALA A 135 -16.35 -11.99 16.41
C ALA A 135 -16.63 -10.62 17.04
N LEU A 136 -16.44 -9.54 16.27
CA LEU A 136 -16.80 -8.17 16.62
C LEU A 136 -17.67 -7.58 15.50
N GLU A 137 -18.73 -6.87 15.88
CA GLU A 137 -19.58 -6.13 14.93
C GLU A 137 -18.74 -5.09 14.18
N GLY A 138 -18.78 -5.11 12.84
CA GLY A 138 -18.02 -4.18 11.98
C GLY A 138 -16.65 -4.70 11.48
N ILE A 139 -16.15 -5.83 11.98
CA ILE A 139 -14.92 -6.49 11.49
C ILE A 139 -15.32 -7.66 10.56
N GLN A 140 -14.79 -7.69 9.33
CA GLN A 140 -14.89 -8.86 8.47
C GLN A 140 -14.33 -10.07 9.21
N GLN A 141 -15.17 -11.08 9.47
CA GLN A 141 -14.76 -12.28 10.19
C GLN A 141 -13.54 -12.90 9.52
N SER A 142 -12.42 -12.90 10.24
CA SER A 142 -11.32 -13.79 9.97
C SER A 142 -10.77 -14.23 11.32
N GLY A 143 -11.30 -15.35 11.79
CA GLY A 143 -10.52 -16.25 12.61
C GLY A 143 -10.00 -17.33 11.71
N GLY A 144 -8.74 -17.71 11.89
CA GLY A 144 -8.20 -18.89 11.23
C GLY A 144 -7.95 -18.68 9.74
N ASP A 145 -7.03 -17.77 9.42
CA ASP A 145 -6.38 -17.71 8.10
C ASP A 145 -5.27 -18.78 7.94
N GLY A 146 -5.19 -19.73 8.87
CA GLY A 146 -4.17 -20.78 8.91
C GLY A 146 -2.86 -20.32 9.57
N GLU A 147 -2.68 -19.03 9.82
CA GLU A 147 -1.47 -18.46 10.41
C GLU A 147 -1.59 -18.22 11.92
N THR A 148 -0.47 -17.80 12.54
CA THR A 148 -0.47 -17.48 13.97
C THR A 148 -1.44 -16.34 14.28
N GLN A 149 -2.09 -16.41 15.45
CA GLN A 149 -2.96 -15.35 15.97
C GLN A 149 -2.18 -14.34 16.81
N SER A 150 -0.85 -14.42 16.80
CA SER A 150 0.01 -13.64 17.68
C SER A 150 -0.03 -12.15 17.36
N LEU A 151 0.13 -11.32 18.40
CA LEU A 151 0.41 -9.89 18.22
C LEU A 151 1.77 -9.64 17.54
N ASP A 152 2.64 -10.65 17.41
CA ASP A 152 3.90 -10.53 16.67
C ASP A 152 3.69 -10.13 15.20
N ARG A 153 2.58 -10.55 14.57
CA ARG A 153 2.22 -10.14 13.20
C ARG A 153 2.07 -8.63 13.05
N THR A 154 1.69 -7.93 14.12
CA THR A 154 1.50 -6.48 14.11
C THR A 154 2.82 -5.69 14.03
N ARG A 155 3.98 -6.36 14.11
CA ARG A 155 5.29 -5.70 14.08
C ARG A 155 5.73 -5.27 12.68
N GLU A 156 5.06 -5.73 11.63
CA GLU A 156 5.36 -5.32 10.27
C GLU A 156 4.15 -5.44 9.36
N GLY A 157 4.12 -4.64 8.30
CA GLY A 157 3.06 -4.64 7.30
C GLY A 157 3.11 -3.36 6.49
N TYR A 158 1.96 -2.84 6.10
CA TYR A 158 1.85 -1.60 5.33
C TYR A 158 0.68 -0.76 5.85
N PHE A 159 0.58 0.49 5.38
CA PHE A 159 -0.51 1.36 5.82
C PHE A 159 -1.00 2.27 4.70
N GLU A 160 -2.25 2.69 4.83
CA GLU A 160 -2.98 3.48 3.84
C GLU A 160 -3.54 4.73 4.51
N ILE A 161 -3.52 5.83 3.77
CA ILE A 161 -4.16 7.08 4.16
C ILE A 161 -5.08 7.52 3.02
N ILE A 162 -6.38 7.61 3.29
CA ILE A 162 -7.43 7.84 2.27
C ILE A 162 -8.23 9.10 2.63
N GLU A 163 -8.24 10.09 1.75
CA GLU A 163 -9.11 11.26 1.86
C GLU A 163 -10.57 10.83 1.67
N MET A 164 -11.35 11.02 2.73
CA MET A 164 -12.77 10.71 2.72
C MET A 164 -13.62 11.83 2.14
N GLY A 165 -13.13 13.06 2.24
CA GLY A 165 -13.78 14.25 1.70
C GLY A 165 -13.28 15.54 2.33
N THR A 166 -13.71 16.66 1.75
CA THR A 166 -13.37 18.00 2.23
C THR A 166 -14.44 18.57 3.17
N ILE A 167 -13.99 19.31 4.18
CA ILE A 167 -14.88 19.86 5.22
C ILE A 167 -15.10 21.34 4.94
N THR A 168 -16.35 21.71 4.66
CA THR A 168 -16.74 23.13 4.46
C THR A 168 -17.61 23.67 5.59
N ASN A 169 -18.16 22.79 6.46
CA ASN A 169 -18.94 23.20 7.62
C ASN A 169 -18.09 24.12 8.52
N THR A 170 -18.55 25.36 8.71
CA THR A 170 -17.76 26.40 9.39
C THR A 170 -17.48 26.09 10.86
N ALA A 171 -18.42 25.43 11.54
CA ALA A 171 -18.25 25.08 12.96
C ALA A 171 -17.30 23.90 13.15
N ILE A 172 -17.38 22.88 12.29
CA ILE A 172 -16.42 21.77 12.30
C ILE A 172 -15.02 22.28 11.92
N ASN A 173 -14.91 23.12 10.89
CA ASN A 173 -13.65 23.75 10.50
C ASN A 173 -13.02 24.53 11.66
N ALA A 174 -13.80 25.39 12.32
CA ALA A 174 -13.31 26.15 13.48
C ALA A 174 -12.87 25.22 14.63
N ALA A 175 -13.56 24.09 14.82
CA ALA A 175 -13.25 23.13 15.89
C ALA A 175 -11.93 22.38 15.66
N ILE A 176 -11.62 21.99 14.41
CA ILE A 176 -10.40 21.24 14.09
C ILE A 176 -9.20 22.15 13.77
N THR A 177 -9.42 23.43 13.50
CA THR A 177 -8.34 24.38 13.20
C THR A 177 -7.53 24.69 14.46
N HIS A 178 -6.20 24.69 14.30
CA HIS A 178 -5.27 25.00 15.36
C HIS A 178 -5.34 26.49 15.79
N VAL A 179 -5.59 26.72 17.08
CA VAL A 179 -5.47 28.03 17.74
C VAL A 179 -4.39 27.90 18.81
N SER A 180 -3.32 28.70 18.70
CA SER A 180 -2.15 28.60 19.59
C SER A 180 -1.53 27.18 19.62
N GLY A 181 -1.53 26.48 18.48
CA GLY A 181 -0.87 25.18 18.32
C GLY A 181 -1.64 23.98 18.89
N VAL A 182 -2.95 24.09 19.12
CA VAL A 182 -3.89 22.98 19.42
C VAL A 182 -5.21 23.20 18.69
N PRO A 183 -5.95 22.18 18.22
CA PRO A 183 -7.30 22.38 17.70
C PRO A 183 -8.23 22.95 18.76
N ALA A 184 -9.17 23.80 18.35
CA ALA A 184 -10.06 24.49 19.28
C ALA A 184 -10.98 23.54 20.06
N ASN A 185 -11.51 22.48 19.42
CA ASN A 185 -12.43 21.56 20.05
C ASN A 185 -12.59 20.21 19.30
N CYS A 186 -11.68 19.25 19.52
CA CYS A 186 -11.80 17.93 18.90
C CYS A 186 -13.04 17.13 19.30
N SER A 187 -13.73 17.48 20.39
CA SER A 187 -14.94 16.75 20.82
C SER A 187 -16.07 16.81 19.78
N VAL A 188 -16.06 17.82 18.89
CA VAL A 188 -17.02 17.93 17.80
C VAL A 188 -16.91 16.72 16.88
N VAL A 189 -15.72 16.42 16.35
CA VAL A 189 -15.49 15.30 15.42
C VAL A 189 -15.39 13.93 16.10
N GLN A 190 -15.27 13.92 17.44
CA GLN A 190 -15.25 12.71 18.26
C GLN A 190 -16.63 12.33 18.81
N ALA A 191 -17.67 13.12 18.53
CA ALA A 191 -19.01 12.86 19.02
C ALA A 191 -19.53 11.52 18.46
N ALA A 192 -20.15 10.70 19.31
CA ALA A 192 -20.66 9.38 18.91
C ALA A 192 -21.74 9.45 17.82
N ASN A 193 -22.43 10.59 17.70
CA ASN A 193 -23.43 10.85 16.67
C ASN A 193 -22.86 11.60 15.45
N MET A 194 -21.54 11.81 15.38
CA MET A 194 -20.92 12.47 14.24
C MET A 194 -21.18 11.62 12.99
N ASP A 195 -21.75 12.27 11.98
CA ASP A 195 -22.00 11.69 10.67
C ASP A 195 -21.73 12.75 9.61
N MET A 196 -20.68 12.55 8.81
CA MET A 196 -20.32 13.41 7.68
C MET A 196 -20.56 12.71 6.32
N GLY A 197 -21.22 11.55 6.33
CA GLY A 197 -21.46 10.74 5.14
C GLY A 197 -22.40 11.39 4.13
N PRO A 198 -22.59 10.80 2.94
CA PRO A 198 -23.38 11.38 1.84
C PRO A 198 -24.87 11.55 2.14
N ALA A 199 -25.40 10.83 3.13
CA ALA A 199 -26.79 10.89 3.56
C ALA A 199 -27.01 11.62 4.90
N SER A 200 -25.93 12.10 5.55
CA SER A 200 -26.01 12.82 6.83
C SER A 200 -27.09 13.91 6.84
N ALA A 201 -27.93 13.86 7.87
CA ALA A 201 -28.90 14.90 8.23
C ALA A 201 -28.43 15.72 9.46
N LEU A 202 -27.23 15.44 9.97
CA LEU A 202 -26.68 16.08 11.15
C LEU A 202 -26.39 17.56 10.86
N ILE A 203 -26.83 18.43 11.76
CA ILE A 203 -26.55 19.86 11.74
C ILE A 203 -25.59 20.20 12.87
N VAL A 204 -24.44 20.80 12.54
CA VAL A 204 -23.45 21.31 13.49
C VAL A 204 -23.23 22.78 13.20
N GLY A 205 -23.39 23.63 14.23
CA GLY A 205 -23.24 25.08 14.09
C GLY A 205 -24.15 25.71 13.05
N GLY A 206 -25.35 25.16 12.85
CA GLY A 206 -26.34 25.67 11.89
C GLY A 206 -26.12 25.27 10.43
N GLN A 207 -25.10 24.46 10.14
CA GLN A 207 -24.82 23.93 8.79
C GLN A 207 -24.83 22.41 8.79
N SER A 208 -25.10 21.80 7.63
CA SER A 208 -24.94 20.34 7.48
C SER A 208 -23.51 19.92 7.79
N ALA A 209 -23.35 18.82 8.54
CA ALA A 209 -22.05 18.22 8.84
C ALA A 209 -21.47 17.40 7.68
N ARG A 210 -22.19 17.28 6.55
CA ARG A 210 -21.79 16.53 5.36
C ARG A 210 -20.40 16.96 4.85
N ALA A 211 -19.52 15.99 4.59
CA ALA A 211 -18.29 16.21 3.84
C ALA A 211 -18.57 16.38 2.33
N ASN A 212 -17.73 17.13 1.64
CA ASN A 212 -17.83 17.37 0.19
C ASN A 212 -16.84 16.46 -0.54
N PRO A 213 -16.88 16.40 -1.88
CA PRO A 213 -15.98 15.53 -2.62
C PRO A 213 -14.52 15.75 -2.24
N SER A 214 -13.77 14.66 -2.25
CA SER A 214 -12.32 14.70 -2.08
C SER A 214 -11.72 15.59 -3.18
N THR A 215 -10.62 16.25 -2.84
CA THR A 215 -9.95 17.21 -3.75
C THR A 215 -8.48 16.89 -3.98
N GLY A 216 -7.98 15.81 -3.37
CA GLY A 216 -6.58 15.42 -3.40
C GLY A 216 -5.66 16.44 -2.73
N GLY A 217 -4.36 16.33 -3.00
CA GLY A 217 -3.36 17.20 -2.38
C GLY A 217 -2.90 16.74 -0.99
N LEU A 218 -3.17 15.49 -0.62
CA LEU A 218 -2.39 14.83 0.43
C LEU A 218 -1.01 14.48 -0.11
N ALA A 219 0.01 14.75 0.70
CA ALA A 219 1.38 14.28 0.51
C ALA A 219 1.84 13.57 1.79
N GLY A 220 2.92 12.81 1.76
CA GLY A 220 3.52 12.33 3.00
C GLY A 220 4.78 11.54 2.78
N THR A 221 5.38 11.11 3.88
CA THR A 221 6.67 10.42 3.92
C THR A 221 6.69 9.46 5.10
N ALA A 222 7.51 8.43 5.01
CA ALA A 222 7.83 7.58 6.16
C ALA A 222 9.34 7.28 6.20
N SER A 223 9.83 6.91 7.39
CA SER A 223 11.24 6.62 7.63
C SER A 223 11.37 5.45 8.60
N LEU A 224 12.23 4.50 8.25
CA LEU A 224 12.62 3.38 9.12
C LEU A 224 13.91 3.76 9.84
N ILE A 225 13.82 4.00 11.15
CA ILE A 225 14.95 4.50 11.95
C ILE A 225 15.45 3.42 12.90
N GLY A 226 16.68 2.95 12.68
CA GLY A 226 17.40 2.07 13.59
C GLY A 226 18.42 2.86 14.39
N VAL A 227 18.02 3.42 15.55
CA VAL A 227 18.88 4.33 16.34
C VAL A 227 20.20 3.67 16.75
N ALA A 228 20.14 2.41 17.21
CA ALA A 228 21.34 1.66 17.60
C ALA A 228 22.23 1.29 16.41
N ALA A 229 21.63 1.08 15.24
CA ALA A 229 22.33 0.77 14.00
C ALA A 229 22.89 2.02 13.29
N GLY A 230 22.38 3.21 13.62
CA GLY A 230 22.71 4.47 12.95
C GLY A 230 22.11 4.57 11.54
N THR A 231 20.96 3.93 11.30
CA THR A 231 20.31 3.88 9.98
C THR A 231 19.02 4.70 9.94
N ASP A 232 18.75 5.29 8.79
CA ASP A 232 17.51 5.98 8.42
C ASP A 232 17.21 5.66 6.94
N PHE A 233 16.07 5.01 6.69
CA PHE A 233 15.57 4.72 5.34
C PHE A 233 14.26 5.46 5.09
N GLY A 234 14.32 6.64 4.46
CA GLY A 234 13.16 7.50 4.21
C GLY A 234 12.53 7.31 2.83
N TYR A 235 11.25 6.94 2.74
CA TYR A 235 10.54 6.67 1.49
C TYR A 235 9.22 7.44 1.37
N ASP A 236 8.79 7.63 0.12
CA ASP A 236 7.51 8.24 -0.23
C ASP A 236 6.43 7.16 -0.41
N PRO A 237 5.16 7.45 -0.10
CA PRO A 237 4.03 6.60 -0.46
C PRO A 237 3.76 6.65 -1.97
N VAL A 238 3.05 5.64 -2.47
CA VAL A 238 2.42 5.71 -3.80
C VAL A 238 1.13 6.53 -3.68
N ALA A 239 1.08 7.65 -4.39
CA ALA A 239 -0.07 8.55 -4.40
C ALA A 239 -1.04 8.23 -5.55
N LEU A 240 -2.30 7.97 -5.24
CA LEU A 240 -3.38 7.86 -6.23
C LEU A 240 -4.21 9.15 -6.22
N ASP A 241 -4.45 9.68 -7.41
CA ASP A 241 -5.20 10.90 -7.63
C ASP A 241 -6.49 10.60 -8.42
N ALA A 242 -7.48 11.46 -8.24
CA ALA A 242 -8.85 11.26 -8.69
C ALA A 242 -9.40 9.87 -8.29
N PHE A 243 -9.22 9.49 -7.02
CA PHE A 243 -9.56 8.17 -6.51
C PHE A 243 -11.06 8.00 -6.34
N ALA A 244 -11.74 8.92 -5.65
CA ALA A 244 -13.17 8.81 -5.44
C ALA A 244 -13.95 9.14 -6.73
N PRO A 245 -15.02 8.39 -7.08
CA PRO A 245 -15.81 8.69 -8.26
C PRO A 245 -16.39 10.11 -8.21
N SER A 246 -16.29 10.85 -9.32
CA SER A 246 -16.66 12.28 -9.36
C SER A 246 -18.16 12.56 -9.09
N ASN A 247 -19.03 11.56 -9.24
CA ASN A 247 -20.46 11.63 -8.93
C ASN A 247 -20.78 11.31 -7.45
N VAL A 248 -19.81 10.83 -6.69
CA VAL A 248 -19.95 10.53 -5.26
C VAL A 248 -19.69 11.80 -4.46
N GLN A 249 -20.61 12.11 -3.54
CA GLN A 249 -20.50 13.33 -2.70
C GLN A 249 -19.32 13.26 -1.74
N ASN A 250 -19.05 12.10 -1.15
CA ASN A 250 -17.88 11.80 -0.32
C ASN A 250 -17.88 10.28 -0.03
N ILE A 251 -16.77 9.79 0.51
CA ILE A 251 -16.63 8.39 0.95
C ILE A 251 -16.39 8.32 2.46
N TRP A 252 -16.97 9.27 3.21
CA TRP A 252 -16.81 9.32 4.66
C TRP A 252 -17.53 8.18 5.34
N ASN A 253 -16.80 7.54 6.26
CA ASN A 253 -17.28 6.48 7.13
C ASN A 253 -16.91 6.79 8.58
N PRO A 254 -17.73 6.36 9.55
CA PRO A 254 -17.48 6.61 10.97
C PRO A 254 -16.24 5.81 11.46
N PRO A 255 -15.61 6.26 12.55
CA PRO A 255 -14.52 5.50 13.17
C PRO A 255 -15.00 4.12 13.63
N GLY A 256 -14.13 3.11 13.54
CA GLY A 256 -14.48 1.71 13.80
C GLY A 256 -15.13 0.98 12.63
N SER A 257 -15.41 1.68 11.53
CA SER A 257 -15.73 1.04 10.24
C SER A 257 -14.44 0.65 9.52
N ILE A 258 -14.38 -0.53 8.91
CA ILE A 258 -13.28 -0.89 7.98
C ILE A 258 -13.37 -0.18 6.63
N PHE A 259 -14.22 0.84 6.49
CA PHE A 259 -14.37 1.62 5.27
C PHE A 259 -14.03 3.10 5.53
N PRO A 260 -13.74 3.87 4.46
CA PRO A 260 -13.50 3.41 3.09
C PRO A 260 -12.22 2.60 2.97
N ASP A 261 -12.01 1.99 1.81
CA ASP A 261 -10.81 1.27 1.45
C ASP A 261 -10.56 1.38 -0.07
N LEU A 262 -9.59 0.65 -0.62
CA LEU A 262 -9.22 0.74 -2.04
C LEU A 262 -10.33 0.28 -3.01
N THR A 263 -11.41 -0.37 -2.53
CA THR A 263 -12.55 -0.74 -3.37
C THR A 263 -13.42 0.45 -3.77
N PHE A 264 -13.24 1.61 -3.10
CA PHE A 264 -13.98 2.85 -3.36
C PHE A 264 -13.45 3.66 -4.55
N ALA A 265 -12.45 3.14 -5.27
CA ALA A 265 -11.89 3.81 -6.43
C ALA A 265 -12.93 4.01 -7.55
N ASP A 266 -12.79 5.08 -8.35
CA ASP A 266 -13.48 5.21 -9.64
C ASP A 266 -13.21 3.97 -10.49
N LEU A 267 -14.19 3.56 -11.28
CA LEU A 267 -14.12 2.34 -12.08
C LEU A 267 -13.34 2.52 -13.39
N THR A 268 -12.70 3.67 -13.56
CA THR A 268 -11.86 4.00 -14.72
C THR A 268 -10.44 4.24 -14.26
N SER A 269 -9.46 3.54 -14.85
CA SER A 269 -8.03 3.79 -14.63
C SER A 269 -7.39 4.50 -15.81
N ILE A 270 -6.34 5.28 -15.56
CA ILE A 270 -5.41 5.76 -16.58
C ILE A 270 -3.99 5.32 -16.21
N ILE A 271 -3.33 4.64 -17.15
CA ILE A 271 -1.95 4.16 -17.00
C ILE A 271 -1.10 4.70 -18.14
N PHE A 272 0.12 5.11 -17.82
CA PHE A 272 1.09 5.57 -18.81
C PHE A 272 1.99 4.41 -19.23
N ASN A 273 1.88 3.97 -20.50
CA ASN A 273 2.70 2.89 -21.05
C ASN A 273 3.31 3.31 -22.40
N GLY A 274 4.61 3.09 -22.59
CA GLY A 274 5.27 3.25 -23.90
C GLY A 274 5.19 4.65 -24.53
N GLY A 275 4.89 5.70 -23.76
CA GLY A 275 4.67 7.06 -24.27
C GLY A 275 3.22 7.40 -24.63
N GLY A 276 2.29 6.46 -24.45
CA GLY A 276 0.84 6.67 -24.55
C GLY A 276 0.14 6.51 -23.20
N THR A 277 -1.19 6.63 -23.24
CA THR A 277 -2.09 6.34 -22.12
C THR A 277 -3.02 5.21 -22.50
N VAL A 278 -3.18 4.26 -21.59
CA VAL A 278 -4.25 3.25 -21.65
C VAL A 278 -5.31 3.67 -20.64
N THR A 279 -6.56 3.75 -21.09
CA THR A 279 -7.72 4.04 -20.25
C THR A 279 -8.61 2.82 -20.28
N SER A 280 -8.89 2.25 -19.12
CA SER A 280 -9.65 1.01 -19.01
C SER A 280 -10.74 1.14 -17.96
N THR A 281 -11.86 0.47 -18.20
CA THR A 281 -13.02 0.38 -17.31
C THR A 281 -13.07 -0.97 -16.60
N TRP A 282 -13.54 -0.96 -15.36
CA TRP A 282 -13.47 -2.09 -14.43
C TRP A 282 -14.82 -2.35 -13.77
N LEU A 283 -15.04 -3.59 -13.32
CA LEU A 283 -16.23 -3.94 -12.54
C LEU A 283 -16.12 -3.56 -11.06
N SER A 284 -14.90 -3.35 -10.56
CA SER A 284 -14.65 -3.02 -9.15
C SER A 284 -13.49 -2.03 -8.97
N GLY A 285 -13.52 -1.25 -7.89
CA GLY A 285 -12.48 -0.27 -7.59
C GLY A 285 -11.14 -0.92 -7.25
N ASP A 286 -11.13 -2.08 -6.60
CA ASP A 286 -9.89 -2.82 -6.32
C ASP A 286 -9.22 -3.37 -7.59
N SER A 287 -10.00 -3.73 -8.63
CA SER A 287 -9.45 -4.05 -9.95
C SER A 287 -8.84 -2.82 -10.62
N THR A 288 -9.49 -1.66 -10.48
CA THR A 288 -8.94 -0.37 -10.95
C THR A 288 -7.60 -0.09 -10.30
N VAL A 289 -7.52 -0.16 -8.96
CA VAL A 289 -6.27 0.07 -8.22
C VAL A 289 -5.23 -1.00 -8.54
N SER A 290 -5.64 -2.26 -8.71
CA SER A 290 -4.73 -3.34 -9.11
C SER A 290 -4.05 -2.98 -10.43
N ALA A 291 -4.82 -2.62 -11.46
CA ALA A 291 -4.28 -2.24 -12.76
C ALA A 291 -3.23 -1.12 -12.67
N LEU A 292 -3.48 -0.10 -11.84
CA LEU A 292 -2.54 1.02 -11.63
C LEU A 292 -1.18 0.58 -11.08
N LEU A 293 -1.15 -0.55 -10.36
CA LEU A 293 0.04 -1.08 -9.68
C LEU A 293 0.59 -2.32 -10.38
N MET A 294 0.00 -2.76 -11.49
CA MET A 294 0.41 -3.95 -12.23
C MET A 294 1.78 -3.75 -12.87
N HIS A 295 2.71 -4.61 -12.49
CA HIS A 295 4.06 -4.64 -13.04
C HIS A 295 4.41 -6.07 -13.44
N ASN A 296 5.01 -6.26 -14.62
CA ASN A 296 5.48 -7.59 -15.05
C ASN A 296 6.93 -7.87 -14.61
N ASN A 297 7.68 -6.85 -14.19
CA ASN A 297 8.96 -7.04 -13.52
C ASN A 297 9.22 -5.98 -12.44
N ILE A 298 9.87 -6.39 -11.35
CA ILE A 298 10.63 -5.53 -10.43
C ILE A 298 12.11 -5.72 -10.72
N ILE A 299 12.85 -4.61 -10.80
CA ILE A 299 14.28 -4.57 -11.10
C ILE A 299 14.96 -3.68 -10.07
N ASN A 300 16.04 -4.17 -9.47
CA ASN A 300 16.88 -3.41 -8.57
C ASN A 300 18.29 -4.01 -8.51
N GLU A 301 19.20 -3.21 -7.95
CA GLU A 301 20.54 -3.65 -7.61
C GLU A 301 20.54 -4.42 -6.27
N PHE A 302 21.62 -5.14 -6.02
CA PHE A 302 21.97 -5.65 -4.70
C PHE A 302 23.47 -5.48 -4.46
N VAL A 303 23.80 -5.16 -3.21
CA VAL A 303 25.15 -4.86 -2.75
C VAL A 303 25.42 -5.63 -1.47
N LEU A 304 26.45 -6.48 -1.49
CA LEU A 304 26.85 -7.35 -0.38
C LEU A 304 28.35 -7.25 -0.09
N ASP A 305 28.94 -6.08 -0.34
CA ASP A 305 30.38 -5.84 -0.19
C ASP A 305 30.87 -6.18 1.22
N ASN A 306 31.76 -7.17 1.32
CA ASN A 306 32.28 -7.67 2.58
C ASN A 306 33.22 -6.66 3.26
N ALA A 307 33.88 -5.77 2.49
CA ALA A 307 34.75 -4.75 3.07
C ALA A 307 33.97 -3.71 3.89
N THR A 308 32.76 -3.40 3.43
CA THR A 308 31.84 -2.46 4.07
C THR A 308 30.70 -3.15 4.81
N LEU A 309 30.70 -4.49 4.92
CA LEU A 309 29.61 -5.27 5.50
C LEU A 309 28.23 -4.83 4.98
N SER A 310 28.13 -4.57 3.68
CA SER A 310 26.90 -4.06 3.09
C SER A 310 25.81 -5.13 3.06
N GLY A 311 24.58 -4.74 3.34
CA GLY A 311 23.39 -5.57 3.11
C GLY A 311 22.45 -4.97 2.07
N THR A 312 21.50 -5.77 1.62
CA THR A 312 20.40 -5.31 0.76
C THR A 312 19.15 -6.10 1.10
N ASP A 313 18.06 -5.38 1.36
CA ASP A 313 16.71 -5.94 1.43
C ASP A 313 15.80 -5.21 0.44
N TRP A 314 14.86 -5.93 -0.16
CA TRP A 314 13.79 -5.35 -0.97
C TRP A 314 12.45 -5.58 -0.27
N VAL A 315 11.66 -4.53 -0.10
CA VAL A 315 10.29 -4.64 0.38
C VAL A 315 9.34 -4.69 -0.80
N VAL A 316 8.59 -5.78 -0.95
CA VAL A 316 7.56 -5.93 -1.99
C VAL A 316 6.20 -6.10 -1.31
N THR A 317 5.28 -5.17 -1.58
CA THR A 317 3.92 -5.19 -1.04
C THR A 317 2.89 -5.26 -2.16
N MET A 318 1.84 -6.07 -1.98
CA MET A 318 0.71 -6.25 -2.91
C MET A 318 -0.60 -5.74 -2.29
N PRO A 319 -0.89 -4.42 -2.35
CA PRO A 319 -1.95 -3.80 -1.54
C PRO A 319 -3.36 -4.32 -1.84
N THR A 320 -3.61 -4.78 -3.07
CA THR A 320 -4.93 -5.24 -3.50
C THR A 320 -5.13 -6.76 -3.36
N LYS A 321 -4.13 -7.50 -2.89
CA LYS A 321 -4.21 -8.96 -2.72
C LYS A 321 -5.34 -9.37 -1.80
N ARG A 322 -5.57 -8.64 -0.71
CA ARG A 322 -6.63 -8.90 0.28
C ARG A 322 -8.06 -8.91 -0.26
N TYR A 323 -8.30 -8.26 -1.40
CA TYR A 323 -9.61 -8.21 -2.05
C TYR A 323 -9.85 -9.39 -2.97
N ASN A 324 -8.75 -9.91 -3.53
CA ASN A 324 -8.76 -10.87 -4.61
C ASN A 324 -8.43 -12.29 -4.13
N VAL A 325 -7.77 -12.40 -2.97
CA VAL A 325 -7.34 -13.67 -2.37
C VAL A 325 -8.20 -14.01 -1.15
N PRO A 326 -9.11 -14.98 -1.28
CA PRO A 326 -9.87 -15.45 -0.13
C PRO A 326 -9.04 -16.39 0.75
N VAL A 327 -9.43 -16.49 2.02
CA VAL A 327 -8.95 -17.53 2.94
C VAL A 327 -9.59 -18.87 2.57
N HIS A 328 -8.79 -19.93 2.49
CA HIS A 328 -9.23 -21.28 2.16
C HIS A 328 -8.97 -22.26 3.30
N ASN A 329 -10.01 -22.62 4.03
CA ASN A 329 -9.95 -23.67 5.05
C ASN A 329 -10.04 -25.06 4.41
N THR A 330 -8.91 -25.76 4.38
CA THR A 330 -8.79 -27.12 3.81
C THR A 330 -9.66 -28.17 4.52
N ALA A 331 -10.18 -27.87 5.72
CA ALA A 331 -11.09 -28.76 6.45
C ALA A 331 -12.57 -28.59 6.08
N LEU A 332 -12.93 -27.56 5.31
CA LEU A 332 -14.30 -27.29 4.88
C LEU A 332 -14.45 -27.67 3.39
N SER A 333 -15.25 -28.69 3.11
CA SER A 333 -15.52 -29.15 1.72
C SER A 333 -16.30 -28.14 0.88
N THR A 334 -16.82 -27.08 1.49
CA THR A 334 -17.67 -26.04 0.86
C THR A 334 -17.03 -24.65 0.88
N ASP A 335 -15.72 -24.53 1.14
CA ASP A 335 -15.04 -23.22 1.10
C ASP A 335 -14.82 -22.75 -0.35
N ALA A 336 -15.95 -22.37 -0.96
CA ALA A 336 -16.10 -21.93 -2.34
C ALA A 336 -15.93 -20.41 -2.48
N THR A 337 -15.17 -19.78 -1.59
CA THR A 337 -14.80 -18.37 -1.75
C THR A 337 -14.04 -18.19 -3.07
N GLN A 338 -14.45 -17.16 -3.82
CA GLN A 338 -13.97 -16.91 -5.18
C GLN A 338 -12.61 -16.22 -5.15
N LEU A 339 -11.63 -16.81 -5.84
CA LEU A 339 -10.33 -16.22 -6.10
C LEU A 339 -10.45 -15.31 -7.33
N PHE A 340 -9.80 -14.16 -7.32
CA PHE A 340 -9.80 -13.23 -8.44
C PHE A 340 -8.38 -13.01 -8.97
N SER A 341 -8.26 -12.92 -10.29
CA SER A 341 -7.03 -12.54 -10.97
C SER A 341 -6.60 -11.12 -10.55
N PRO A 342 -5.30 -10.79 -10.54
CA PRO A 342 -4.17 -11.54 -11.10
C PRO A 342 -3.56 -12.58 -10.16
N PHE A 343 -4.16 -12.79 -8.99
CA PHE A 343 -3.66 -13.74 -8.01
C PHE A 343 -4.11 -15.16 -8.35
N THR A 344 -3.26 -16.13 -8.03
CA THR A 344 -3.39 -17.51 -8.52
C THR A 344 -3.52 -18.52 -7.38
N HIS A 345 -3.28 -18.10 -6.14
CA HIS A 345 -3.36 -18.95 -4.96
C HIS A 345 -4.30 -18.37 -3.90
N LYS A 346 -5.03 -19.25 -3.21
CA LYS A 346 -5.83 -18.89 -2.03
C LYS A 346 -4.95 -18.83 -0.79
N PHE A 347 -5.36 -18.05 0.20
CA PHE A 347 -4.61 -17.90 1.44
C PHE A 347 -4.90 -19.04 2.43
N TRP A 348 -3.84 -19.63 2.99
CA TRP A 348 -3.93 -20.55 4.13
C TRP A 348 -2.62 -20.55 4.94
N LEU A 349 -2.32 -21.65 5.62
CA LEU A 349 -1.03 -21.89 6.28
C LEU A 349 0.11 -21.75 5.25
N ASN A 350 1.10 -20.92 5.59
CA ASN A 350 2.22 -20.49 4.74
C ASN A 350 1.84 -19.48 3.62
N GLY A 351 0.66 -18.88 3.67
CA GLY A 351 0.25 -17.77 2.82
C GLY A 351 -0.34 -18.17 1.46
N ALA A 352 -0.47 -17.19 0.56
CA ALA A 352 -0.94 -17.35 -0.81
C ALA A 352 0.23 -17.11 -1.78
N CYS A 353 0.98 -18.16 -2.09
CA CYS A 353 2.26 -18.07 -2.79
C CYS A 353 2.10 -17.77 -4.29
N GLU A 354 2.42 -16.54 -4.69
CA GLU A 354 2.46 -16.16 -6.09
C GLU A 354 3.83 -16.51 -6.70
N PRO A 355 3.89 -17.31 -7.78
CA PRO A 355 5.16 -17.69 -8.40
C PRO A 355 5.87 -16.48 -9.02
N VAL A 356 7.20 -16.46 -8.95
CA VAL A 356 8.02 -15.39 -9.53
C VAL A 356 9.22 -15.98 -10.27
N GLY A 357 9.66 -15.33 -11.33
CA GLY A 357 10.91 -15.67 -12.02
C GLY A 357 12.07 -14.82 -11.50
N LEU A 358 13.20 -15.42 -11.16
CA LEU A 358 14.40 -14.68 -10.73
C LEU A 358 15.54 -14.85 -11.74
N SER A 359 16.10 -13.74 -12.17
CA SER A 359 17.34 -13.70 -12.95
C SER A 359 18.22 -12.59 -12.39
N TYR A 360 19.51 -12.85 -12.23
CA TYR A 360 20.44 -11.86 -11.72
C TYR A 360 21.74 -11.86 -12.52
N TRP A 361 22.40 -10.69 -12.49
CA TRP A 361 23.61 -10.40 -13.22
C TRP A 361 24.60 -9.72 -12.29
N ASN A 362 25.89 -10.04 -12.46
CA ASN A 362 26.95 -9.24 -11.86
C ASN A 362 27.19 -7.95 -12.69
N ARG A 363 28.11 -7.11 -12.24
CA ARG A 363 28.50 -5.87 -12.93
C ARG A 363 29.15 -6.09 -14.30
N GLU A 364 29.64 -7.29 -14.57
CA GLU A 364 30.42 -7.68 -15.77
C GLU A 364 29.63 -8.65 -16.67
N GLU A 365 28.30 -8.51 -16.71
CA GLU A 365 27.38 -9.26 -17.58
C GLU A 365 27.27 -10.77 -17.32
N GLY A 366 27.95 -11.31 -16.31
CA GLY A 366 27.79 -12.69 -15.88
C GLY A 366 26.39 -12.91 -15.32
N ASN A 367 25.63 -13.85 -15.87
CA ASN A 367 24.22 -14.08 -15.55
C ASN A 367 23.97 -15.48 -14.96
N VAL A 368 23.05 -15.55 -14.00
CA VAL A 368 22.56 -16.81 -13.43
C VAL A 368 21.04 -16.71 -13.26
N ALA A 369 20.32 -17.76 -13.65
CA ALA A 369 18.91 -17.92 -13.31
C ALA A 369 18.81 -18.70 -11.99
N ILE A 370 17.97 -18.21 -11.06
CA ILE A 370 17.72 -18.90 -9.79
C ILE A 370 16.48 -19.77 -9.95
N VAL A 371 16.50 -20.94 -9.32
CA VAL A 371 15.38 -21.88 -9.32
C VAL A 371 14.55 -21.83 -8.04
N ASP A 372 15.07 -21.26 -6.93
CA ASP A 372 14.29 -21.08 -5.70
C ASP A 372 14.86 -20.04 -4.70
N PHE A 373 14.00 -19.51 -3.83
CA PHE A 373 14.40 -18.81 -2.61
C PHE A 373 14.96 -19.83 -1.59
N SER A 374 15.73 -19.37 -0.60
CA SER A 374 16.27 -20.20 0.49
C SER A 374 15.73 -19.73 1.84
N PRO A 375 15.35 -20.63 2.77
CA PRO A 375 15.04 -22.03 2.49
C PRO A 375 13.88 -22.15 1.48
N PRO A 376 13.82 -23.25 0.69
CA PRO A 376 12.75 -23.45 -0.28
C PRO A 376 11.36 -23.39 0.36
N ALA A 377 10.39 -22.79 -0.33
CA ALA A 377 9.00 -22.81 0.12
C ALA A 377 8.47 -24.27 0.14
N PRO A 378 7.63 -24.65 1.13
CA PRO A 378 6.99 -25.95 1.14
C PRO A 378 6.14 -26.14 -0.13
N GLY A 379 6.50 -27.10 -0.99
CA GLY A 379 5.82 -27.34 -2.27
C GLY A 379 6.65 -27.03 -3.51
N GLY A 380 7.83 -26.40 -3.36
CA GLY A 380 8.84 -26.21 -4.40
C GLY A 380 8.50 -25.12 -5.42
N GLY A 381 9.33 -24.07 -5.48
CA GLY A 381 9.19 -23.00 -6.46
C GLY A 381 9.40 -21.61 -5.87
N THR A 382 10.03 -20.75 -6.67
CA THR A 382 10.31 -19.35 -6.28
C THR A 382 9.00 -18.57 -6.22
N SER A 383 8.58 -18.11 -5.05
CA SER A 383 7.27 -17.44 -4.86
C SER A 383 7.26 -16.43 -3.71
N LEU A 384 6.31 -15.49 -3.76
CA LEU A 384 6.03 -14.53 -2.69
C LEU A 384 4.64 -14.82 -2.08
N CYS A 385 4.61 -15.22 -0.82
CA CYS A 385 3.38 -15.73 -0.19
C CYS A 385 2.60 -14.69 0.59
N TRP A 386 3.28 -13.70 1.14
CA TRP A 386 2.68 -12.68 2.01
C TRP A 386 2.29 -11.44 1.22
N GLU A 387 1.36 -10.66 1.76
CA GLU A 387 1.06 -9.35 1.18
C GLU A 387 2.22 -8.40 1.20
N THR A 388 2.99 -8.38 2.28
CA THR A 388 4.27 -7.68 2.36
C THR A 388 5.36 -8.70 2.62
N THR A 389 6.25 -8.85 1.65
CA THR A 389 7.39 -9.74 1.71
C THR A 389 8.69 -8.94 1.67
N VAL A 390 9.63 -9.27 2.55
CA VAL A 390 11.01 -8.75 2.48
C VAL A 390 11.88 -9.78 1.77
N VAL A 391 12.53 -9.37 0.69
CA VAL A 391 13.46 -10.19 -0.07
C VAL A 391 14.87 -9.79 0.32
N THR A 392 15.55 -10.65 1.08
CA THR A 392 16.94 -10.44 1.51
C THR A 392 17.91 -11.17 0.59
N PHE A 393 19.16 -10.74 0.53
CA PHE A 393 20.20 -11.36 -0.30
C PHE A 393 21.32 -11.92 0.58
N ASN A 394 21.69 -13.18 0.36
CA ASN A 394 22.68 -13.91 1.16
C ASN A 394 22.52 -13.72 2.68
N ASN A 395 21.27 -13.69 3.17
CA ASN A 395 20.92 -13.56 4.58
C ASN A 395 21.45 -12.25 5.21
N SER A 396 21.33 -11.11 4.50
CA SER A 396 21.76 -9.80 5.02
C SER A 396 20.85 -9.27 6.14
N HIS A 397 19.55 -9.55 6.03
CA HIS A 397 18.52 -9.39 7.08
C HIS A 397 18.43 -7.98 7.67
N LEU A 398 18.58 -6.94 6.86
CA LEU A 398 18.63 -5.56 7.34
C LEU A 398 17.37 -5.15 8.12
N LEU A 399 16.20 -5.63 7.69
CA LEU A 399 14.92 -5.35 8.35
C LEU A 399 14.53 -6.38 9.40
N GLY A 400 15.19 -7.55 9.43
CA GLY A 400 14.85 -8.66 10.31
C GLY A 400 13.39 -9.10 10.22
N SER A 401 12.82 -9.08 9.00
CA SER A 401 11.43 -9.43 8.74
C SER A 401 11.10 -10.87 9.11
N ALA A 402 9.89 -11.13 9.60
CA ALA A 402 9.36 -12.49 9.74
C ALA A 402 8.64 -12.97 8.47
N ASN A 403 8.31 -12.05 7.56
CA ASN A 403 7.72 -12.33 6.24
C ASN A 403 8.82 -12.30 5.18
N GLU A 404 9.97 -12.89 5.48
CA GLU A 404 11.16 -12.79 4.65
C GLU A 404 11.34 -14.01 3.73
N VAL A 405 11.92 -13.77 2.56
CA VAL A 405 12.50 -14.81 1.69
C VAL A 405 13.95 -14.42 1.36
N ASN A 406 14.88 -15.39 1.40
CA ASN A 406 16.28 -15.12 1.06
C ASN A 406 16.61 -15.57 -0.37
N VAL A 407 17.31 -14.70 -1.10
CA VAL A 407 17.87 -14.98 -2.42
C VAL A 407 19.34 -15.32 -2.28
N PRO A 408 19.75 -16.59 -2.44
CA PRO A 408 21.15 -16.94 -2.49
C PRO A 408 21.75 -16.46 -3.83
N VAL A 409 22.76 -15.61 -3.76
CA VAL A 409 23.52 -15.11 -4.93
C VAL A 409 24.99 -15.50 -4.79
N ASN A 410 25.62 -15.85 -5.91
CA ASN A 410 27.04 -16.19 -5.97
C ASN A 410 27.95 -15.00 -6.33
N PHE A 411 27.36 -13.81 -6.46
CA PHE A 411 28.08 -12.57 -6.68
C PHE A 411 27.93 -11.68 -5.46
N GLU A 412 28.98 -10.94 -5.14
CA GLU A 412 28.96 -9.95 -4.07
C GLU A 412 28.08 -8.74 -4.44
N ASN A 413 28.06 -8.35 -5.71
CA ASN A 413 27.32 -7.18 -6.17
C ASN A 413 26.72 -7.44 -7.56
N GLY A 414 25.53 -6.89 -7.80
CA GLY A 414 24.86 -7.07 -9.08
C GLY A 414 23.48 -6.42 -9.14
N TRP A 415 22.66 -6.90 -10.05
CA TRP A 415 21.26 -6.56 -10.13
C TRP A 415 20.42 -7.80 -10.39
N LEU A 416 19.18 -7.75 -9.90
CA LEU A 416 18.20 -8.81 -10.06
C LEU A 416 16.97 -8.27 -10.78
N ARG A 417 16.37 -9.13 -11.60
CA ARG A 417 15.04 -8.97 -12.16
C ARG A 417 14.14 -10.05 -11.58
N MET A 418 13.08 -9.62 -10.93
CA MET A 418 11.98 -10.44 -10.46
C MET A 418 10.81 -10.28 -11.43
N ALA A 419 10.47 -11.36 -12.13
CA ALA A 419 9.40 -11.38 -13.13
C ALA A 419 8.09 -11.89 -12.52
N PHE A 420 7.01 -11.19 -12.85
CA PHE A 420 5.62 -11.54 -12.58
C PHE A 420 4.94 -11.79 -13.92
N ASN A 421 5.13 -12.97 -14.48
CA ASN A 421 4.57 -13.34 -15.78
C ASN A 421 4.34 -14.85 -15.87
N ALA A 422 4.10 -15.49 -14.72
CA ALA A 422 3.83 -16.90 -14.69
C ALA A 422 2.49 -17.17 -15.39
N THR A 423 2.52 -18.13 -16.31
CA THR A 423 1.36 -18.56 -17.10
C THR A 423 1.17 -20.05 -16.96
N GLY A 424 -0.02 -20.55 -17.25
CA GLY A 424 -0.25 -22.00 -17.26
C GLY A 424 -0.34 -22.60 -15.85
N ILE A 425 -0.57 -21.79 -14.82
CA ILE A 425 -0.65 -22.23 -13.42
C ILE A 425 -1.97 -22.96 -13.21
N THR A 426 -2.02 -24.10 -12.53
CA THR A 426 -3.29 -24.81 -12.30
C THR A 426 -4.31 -23.87 -11.65
N ALA A 427 -5.39 -23.54 -12.37
CA ALA A 427 -6.41 -22.64 -11.87
C ALA A 427 -7.15 -23.28 -10.68
N VAL A 428 -7.37 -22.49 -9.62
CA VAL A 428 -8.21 -22.94 -8.50
C VAL A 428 -9.67 -22.79 -8.91
N ASN A 429 -10.42 -23.91 -8.97
CA ASN A 429 -11.82 -23.98 -9.39
C ASN A 429 -12.66 -22.81 -8.83
N GLY A 430 -12.93 -21.80 -9.66
CA GLY A 430 -13.59 -20.58 -9.21
C GLY A 430 -12.97 -19.27 -9.66
N GLN A 431 -11.72 -19.28 -10.14
CA GLN A 431 -10.99 -18.04 -10.48
C GLN A 431 -11.73 -17.16 -11.50
N VAL A 432 -11.81 -15.87 -11.23
CA VAL A 432 -12.49 -14.86 -12.07
C VAL A 432 -11.57 -13.70 -12.40
N ASP A 433 -11.63 -13.23 -13.64
CA ASP A 433 -10.90 -12.05 -14.12
C ASP A 433 -11.63 -10.73 -13.79
N GLY A 434 -10.95 -9.60 -14.00
CA GLY A 434 -11.48 -8.25 -13.76
C GLY A 434 -12.72 -7.89 -14.59
N ASP A 435 -12.99 -8.62 -15.67
CA ASP A 435 -14.17 -8.52 -16.54
C ASP A 435 -15.31 -9.48 -16.15
N GLY A 436 -15.13 -10.27 -15.08
CA GLY A 436 -16.11 -11.24 -14.59
C GLY A 436 -16.07 -12.60 -15.30
N VAL A 437 -15.12 -12.83 -16.21
CA VAL A 437 -14.97 -14.13 -16.87
C VAL A 437 -14.42 -15.16 -15.89
N LYS A 438 -15.14 -16.28 -15.77
CA LYS A 438 -14.76 -17.41 -14.91
C LYS A 438 -13.93 -18.43 -15.68
N HIS A 439 -12.73 -18.72 -15.20
CA HIS A 439 -11.87 -19.76 -15.75
C HIS A 439 -12.35 -21.14 -15.30
N LEU A 440 -12.91 -21.91 -16.25
CA LEU A 440 -13.46 -23.26 -16.03
C LEU A 440 -12.53 -24.38 -16.53
N THR A 441 -11.46 -24.06 -17.27
CA THR A 441 -10.49 -25.06 -17.80
C THR A 441 -9.02 -24.68 -17.54
N THR A 442 -8.43 -25.51 -16.67
CA THR A 442 -7.01 -25.86 -16.42
C THR A 442 -5.98 -24.82 -15.98
N THR A 443 -5.89 -23.60 -16.52
CA THR A 443 -4.76 -22.72 -16.19
C THR A 443 -5.09 -21.24 -15.97
N ALA A 444 -4.38 -20.62 -15.03
CA ALA A 444 -4.40 -19.23 -14.63
C ALA A 444 -3.06 -18.57 -14.97
N ASP A 445 -3.12 -17.27 -15.22
CA ASP A 445 -1.96 -16.44 -15.51
C ASP A 445 -1.93 -15.27 -14.52
N GLN A 446 -0.75 -14.73 -14.28
CA GLN A 446 -0.59 -13.45 -13.58
C GLN A 446 -0.97 -12.31 -14.53
N SER A 447 -2.26 -12.10 -14.71
CA SER A 447 -2.80 -11.06 -15.57
C SER A 447 -4.16 -10.57 -15.09
N LEU A 448 -4.54 -9.37 -15.52
CA LEU A 448 -5.82 -8.76 -15.19
C LEU A 448 -6.39 -8.11 -16.46
N THR A 449 -7.61 -8.49 -16.85
CA THR A 449 -8.26 -7.98 -18.07
C THR A 449 -9.40 -7.04 -17.71
N SER A 450 -9.45 -5.88 -18.37
CA SER A 450 -10.51 -4.89 -18.21
C SER A 450 -11.78 -5.27 -18.97
N VAL A 451 -12.88 -4.56 -18.69
CA VAL A 451 -14.15 -4.73 -19.42
C VAL A 451 -13.98 -4.38 -20.91
N ASP A 452 -13.05 -3.48 -21.22
CA ASP A 452 -12.72 -3.07 -22.59
C ASP A 452 -11.82 -4.09 -23.33
N GLY A 453 -11.37 -5.14 -22.63
CA GLY A 453 -10.50 -6.17 -23.19
C GLY A 453 -9.02 -5.82 -23.20
N ASP A 454 -8.59 -4.80 -22.44
CA ASP A 454 -7.17 -4.52 -22.19
C ASP A 454 -6.63 -5.48 -21.14
N THR A 455 -5.58 -6.24 -21.47
CA THR A 455 -4.96 -7.17 -20.53
C THR A 455 -3.65 -6.62 -19.99
N TYR A 456 -3.56 -6.51 -18.67
CA TYR A 456 -2.40 -6.12 -17.89
C TYR A 456 -1.68 -7.36 -17.40
N ILE A 457 -0.35 -7.46 -17.62
CA ILE A 457 0.44 -8.63 -17.19
C ILE A 457 1.22 -8.31 -15.91
N GLY A 458 1.13 -9.21 -14.94
CA GLY A 458 1.94 -9.25 -13.72
C GLY A 458 1.16 -9.22 -12.43
N LEU A 459 1.74 -8.62 -11.39
CA LEU A 459 1.13 -8.49 -10.07
C LEU A 459 1.12 -7.03 -9.62
N PRO A 460 0.09 -6.61 -8.86
CA PRO A 460 -0.04 -5.24 -8.38
C PRO A 460 0.92 -5.03 -7.20
N THR A 461 2.07 -4.40 -7.46
CA THR A 461 3.16 -4.31 -6.48
C THR A 461 3.64 -2.88 -6.24
N VAL A 462 3.94 -2.57 -4.99
CA VAL A 462 4.58 -1.33 -4.54
C VAL A 462 5.72 -1.68 -3.58
N GLY A 463 6.72 -0.82 -3.46
CA GLY A 463 7.87 -1.14 -2.63
C GLY A 463 9.13 -0.36 -2.94
N PHE A 464 10.19 -0.74 -2.27
CA PHE A 464 11.51 -0.15 -2.44
C PHE A 464 12.61 -1.14 -2.08
N MET A 465 13.82 -0.87 -2.55
CA MET A 465 15.05 -1.47 -2.04
C MET A 465 15.62 -0.57 -0.96
N LEU A 466 16.24 -1.18 0.03
CA LEU A 466 17.18 -0.53 0.94
C LEU A 466 18.53 -1.25 0.92
N GLN A 467 19.58 -0.51 1.22
CA GLN A 467 20.93 -1.03 1.40
C GLN A 467 21.64 -0.21 2.46
N ASP A 468 22.57 -0.83 3.17
CA ASP A 468 23.46 -0.13 4.09
C ASP A 468 24.94 -0.38 3.78
N PHE A 469 25.78 0.47 4.34
CA PHE A 469 27.23 0.36 4.29
C PHE A 469 27.78 0.69 5.67
N ILE A 470 28.60 -0.20 6.23
CA ILE A 470 29.25 -0.03 7.53
C ILE A 470 30.73 0.29 7.32
N ASN A 471 31.15 1.50 7.68
CA ASN A 471 32.56 1.86 7.70
C ASN A 471 33.24 1.38 8.98
N GLN A 472 33.85 0.21 8.91
CA GLN A 472 34.61 -0.39 10.02
C GLN A 472 35.89 0.38 10.40
N ASN A 473 36.34 1.33 9.56
CA ASN A 473 37.54 2.13 9.82
C ASN A 473 37.22 3.49 10.48
N ALA A 474 35.98 3.69 10.92
CA ALA A 474 35.61 4.91 11.64
C ALA A 474 36.36 5.04 12.97
N ALA A 475 36.57 6.29 13.42
CA ALA A 475 37.22 6.55 14.69
C ALA A 475 36.44 5.88 15.85
N PRO A 476 37.11 5.42 16.91
CA PRO A 476 36.43 4.80 18.05
C PRO A 476 35.30 5.68 18.60
N GLY A 477 34.12 5.10 18.80
CA GLY A 477 32.93 5.81 19.29
C GLY A 477 32.08 6.49 18.20
N VAL A 478 32.43 6.34 16.92
CA VAL A 478 31.63 6.85 15.79
C VAL A 478 30.83 5.71 15.16
N LEU A 479 29.50 5.84 15.16
CA LEU A 479 28.62 5.03 14.31
C LEU A 479 28.73 5.56 12.88
N ALA A 480 29.30 4.76 11.98
CA ALA A 480 29.52 5.12 10.58
C ALA A 480 28.80 4.13 9.65
N THR A 481 27.50 4.01 9.88
CA THR A 481 26.58 3.27 9.01
C THR A 481 25.89 4.26 8.08
N TYR A 482 25.79 3.93 6.80
CA TYR A 482 25.14 4.76 5.79
C TYR A 482 24.03 3.95 5.14
N GLY A 483 22.78 4.34 5.37
CA GLY A 483 21.62 3.75 4.71
C GLY A 483 21.24 4.49 3.44
N GLY A 484 20.70 3.78 2.45
CA GLY A 484 20.04 4.35 1.29
C GLY A 484 18.82 3.54 0.91
N ASN A 485 17.76 4.21 0.47
CA ASN A 485 16.57 3.60 -0.08
C ASN A 485 16.32 4.07 -1.51
N PHE A 486 15.76 3.17 -2.33
CA PHE A 486 15.54 3.42 -3.74
C PHE A 486 14.25 2.74 -4.19
N ASN A 487 13.36 3.50 -4.84
CA ASN A 487 12.17 2.92 -5.46
C ASN A 487 12.56 1.80 -6.43
N HIS A 488 11.75 0.76 -6.44
CA HIS A 488 11.83 -0.28 -7.47
C HIS A 488 11.77 0.33 -8.87
N LYS A 489 12.43 -0.33 -9.81
CA LYS A 489 12.30 -0.03 -11.23
C LYS A 489 11.36 -1.07 -11.79
N TYR A 490 10.36 -0.63 -12.51
CA TYR A 490 9.29 -1.49 -13.01
C TYR A 490 9.31 -1.54 -14.52
N THR A 491 8.86 -2.67 -15.06
CA THR A 491 8.31 -2.71 -16.42
C THR A 491 6.81 -2.95 -16.34
N VAL A 492 6.08 -2.41 -17.32
CA VAL A 492 4.63 -2.58 -17.47
C VAL A 492 4.38 -3.19 -18.84
N SER A 493 3.48 -4.17 -18.91
CA SER A 493 3.07 -4.81 -20.17
C SER A 493 1.55 -4.83 -20.24
N THR A 494 1.00 -4.20 -21.28
CA THR A 494 -0.43 -4.17 -21.58
C THR A 494 -0.66 -4.61 -23.02
N PHE A 495 -1.66 -5.46 -23.25
CA PHE A 495 -2.12 -5.81 -24.59
C PHE A 495 -3.51 -5.23 -24.80
N ASN A 496 -3.66 -4.39 -25.81
CA ASN A 496 -4.97 -3.89 -26.21
C ASN A 496 -5.52 -4.85 -27.28
N ASN A 497 -6.75 -5.32 -27.11
CA ASN A 497 -7.50 -5.87 -28.24
C ASN A 497 -7.92 -4.69 -29.13
N LEU A 498 -7.12 -4.40 -30.17
CA LEU A 498 -7.51 -3.46 -31.23
C LEU A 498 -8.52 -4.08 -32.21
#